data_AF-A0A100HJ42-F1
#
_entry.id   AF-A0A100HJ42-F1
#
_cell.length_a   1.000
_cell.length_b   1.000
_cell.length_c   1.000
_cell.angle_alpha   90.00
_cell.angle_beta   90.00
_cell.angle_gamma   90.00
#
_symmetry.space_group_name_H-M   'P 1'
#
loop_
_entity.id
_entity.type
_entity.pdbx_description
1 polymer ?
#
loop_
_entity_poly.entity_id
_entity_poly.type
_entity_poly.pdbx_seq_one_letter_code
_entity_poly.pdbx_strand_id
1 'polypeptide(L)'
;MTRRLLPLALTLPLLAGCDPQGLDLYSPTDARDYVRSCARARSDIMCRAMQPTLAAVGGPVSVLLPNTGDTEREEALTRFLAGRGTTLAAFRRDAALQAAFARANIFPVAQLRTGTLRTLDGTPYDVTCMDRGGDRSPECLIGPLRGLDDLHYLKPRADSLYATFPATPGQLIFLPF
;
A
#
# COMPACT_ATOMS: atom_id res chain seq x y z
N MET A 1 -40.71 -30.55 46.43
CA MET A 1 -40.70 -29.51 45.36
C MET A 1 -39.50 -28.61 45.59
N THR A 2 -38.41 -28.77 44.84
CA THR A 2 -37.39 -27.72 44.64
C THR A 2 -36.49 -28.11 43.46
N ARG A 3 -36.85 -27.59 42.28
CA ARG A 3 -36.03 -27.55 41.06
C ARG A 3 -34.93 -26.50 41.22
N ARG A 4 -33.67 -26.81 40.87
CA ARG A 4 -32.67 -25.87 40.30
C ARG A 4 -31.65 -26.71 39.50
N LEU A 5 -31.92 -26.99 38.22
CA LEU A 5 -31.45 -26.28 37.02
C LEU A 5 -29.92 -26.14 36.92
N LEU A 6 -29.36 -26.92 35.99
CA LEU A 6 -27.98 -26.93 35.51
C LEU A 6 -27.47 -25.53 35.14
N PRO A 7 -26.19 -25.22 35.35
CA PRO A 7 -25.51 -24.23 34.53
C PRO A 7 -25.21 -24.90 33.17
N LEU A 8 -25.89 -24.45 32.12
CA LEU A 8 -25.46 -24.67 30.74
C LEU A 8 -24.03 -24.13 30.61
N ALA A 9 -23.07 -25.02 30.36
CA ALA A 9 -21.80 -24.64 29.80
C ALA A 9 -22.06 -24.06 28.40
N LEU A 10 -22.08 -22.74 28.28
CA LEU A 10 -21.97 -22.06 26.99
C LEU A 10 -20.57 -22.32 26.45
N THR A 11 -20.41 -23.41 25.71
CA THR A 11 -19.35 -23.53 24.72
C THR A 11 -19.63 -22.52 23.62
N LEU A 12 -19.02 -21.34 23.74
CA LEU A 12 -18.98 -20.34 22.69
C LEU A 12 -18.39 -20.99 21.43
N PRO A 13 -19.07 -20.92 20.28
CA PRO A 13 -18.54 -21.44 19.05
C PRO A 13 -17.33 -20.59 18.66
N LEU A 14 -16.22 -21.26 18.31
CA LEU A 14 -15.11 -20.71 17.54
C LEU A 14 -15.65 -20.31 16.16
N LEU A 15 -16.34 -19.17 16.12
CA LEU A 15 -16.79 -18.54 14.89
C LEU A 15 -15.66 -17.65 14.37
N ALA A 16 -15.24 -18.02 13.17
CA ALA A 16 -14.64 -17.19 12.16
C ALA A 16 -13.20 -16.70 12.42
N GLY A 17 -12.27 -17.31 11.68
CA GLY A 17 -11.22 -16.55 11.04
C GLY A 17 -11.85 -15.52 10.09
N CYS A 18 -12.35 -14.43 10.67
CA CYS A 18 -12.50 -13.17 9.96
C CYS A 18 -11.15 -12.49 10.06
N ASP A 19 -10.49 -12.32 8.91
CA ASP A 19 -9.41 -11.36 8.79
C ASP A 19 -9.92 -10.03 9.36
N PRO A 20 -9.32 -9.45 10.43
CA PRO A 20 -9.87 -8.29 11.12
C PRO A 20 -9.79 -7.00 10.28
N GLN A 21 -9.49 -7.09 8.99
CA GLN A 21 -8.94 -5.99 8.21
C GLN A 21 -9.93 -5.30 7.29
N GLY A 22 -11.12 -5.87 7.06
CA GLY A 22 -12.26 -5.14 6.51
C GLY A 22 -12.02 -4.40 5.19
N LEU A 23 -10.92 -4.61 4.45
CA LEU A 23 -10.76 -4.04 3.11
C LEU A 23 -11.75 -4.70 2.13
N ASP A 24 -12.11 -5.97 2.36
CA ASP A 24 -13.23 -6.62 1.69
C ASP A 24 -14.60 -5.97 1.99
N LEU A 25 -14.69 -5.15 3.05
CA LEU A 25 -15.91 -4.46 3.50
C LEU A 25 -15.78 -2.92 3.49
N TYR A 26 -14.64 -2.39 3.04
CA TYR A 26 -14.30 -0.97 3.12
C TYR A 26 -13.86 -0.48 1.74
N SER A 27 -14.62 0.46 1.18
CA SER A 27 -14.26 1.16 -0.04
C SER A 27 -13.57 2.48 0.30
N PRO A 28 -12.24 2.58 0.14
CA PRO A 28 -11.51 3.80 0.45
C PRO A 28 -11.92 4.94 -0.48
N THR A 29 -11.93 6.15 0.07
CA THR A 29 -12.39 7.35 -0.65
C THR A 29 -11.30 8.01 -1.49
N ASP A 30 -10.03 7.83 -1.10
CA ASP A 30 -8.85 8.26 -1.82
C ASP A 30 -7.61 7.46 -1.39
N ALA A 31 -6.45 7.75 -1.98
CA ALA A 31 -5.20 7.08 -1.66
C ALA A 31 -4.75 7.25 -0.20
N ARG A 32 -5.00 8.41 0.43
CA ARG A 32 -4.65 8.64 1.84
C ARG A 32 -5.52 7.83 2.77
N ASP A 33 -6.80 7.73 2.44
CA ASP A 33 -7.78 6.96 3.18
C ASP A 33 -7.49 5.45 3.08
N TYR A 34 -7.10 4.97 1.89
CA TYR A 34 -6.57 3.63 1.73
C TYR A 34 -5.37 3.40 2.65
N VAL A 35 -4.35 4.27 2.59
CA VAL A 35 -3.11 4.10 3.39
C VAL A 35 -3.41 4.15 4.89
N ARG A 36 -4.30 5.04 5.33
CA ARG A 36 -4.75 5.13 6.73
C ARG A 36 -5.45 3.85 7.17
N SER A 37 -6.23 3.23 6.29
CA SER A 37 -6.92 1.97 6.58
C SER A 37 -5.93 0.80 6.69
N CYS A 38 -5.09 0.57 5.69
CA CYS A 38 -4.12 -0.54 5.72
C CYS A 38 -3.05 -0.38 6.81
N ALA A 39 -2.65 0.84 7.17
CA ALA A 39 -1.68 1.06 8.25
C ALA A 39 -2.17 0.57 9.65
N ARG A 40 -3.48 0.33 9.82
CA ARG A 40 -4.06 -0.27 11.04
C ARG A 40 -3.75 -1.76 11.16
N ALA A 41 -3.49 -2.44 10.05
CA ALA A 41 -3.14 -3.85 10.02
C ALA A 41 -1.81 -4.08 10.73
N ARG A 42 -1.71 -5.09 11.61
CA ARG A 42 -0.48 -5.34 12.37
C ARG A 42 0.72 -5.69 11.46
N SER A 43 0.48 -6.29 10.31
CA SER A 43 1.51 -6.73 9.35
C SER A 43 1.95 -5.65 8.36
N ASP A 44 1.10 -4.67 8.03
CA ASP A 44 1.38 -3.76 6.91
C ASP A 44 2.38 -2.64 7.27
N ILE A 45 3.67 -2.99 7.18
CA ILE A 45 4.79 -2.12 7.48
C ILE A 45 4.94 -0.98 6.45
N MET A 46 4.57 -1.22 5.20
CA MET A 46 4.73 -0.25 4.12
C MET A 46 3.69 0.88 4.24
N CYS A 47 2.43 0.54 4.48
CA CYS A 47 1.40 1.55 4.75
C CYS A 47 1.73 2.40 5.98
N ARG A 48 2.22 1.77 7.06
CA ARG A 48 2.68 2.50 8.25
C ARG A 48 3.83 3.47 7.96
N ALA A 49 4.79 3.06 7.13
CA ALA A 49 5.90 3.92 6.75
C ALA A 49 5.44 5.14 5.92
N MET A 50 4.38 4.97 5.11
CA MET A 50 3.84 6.05 4.27
C MET A 50 2.97 7.05 5.02
N GLN A 51 2.21 6.59 6.01
CA GLN A 51 1.17 7.39 6.67
C GLN A 51 1.66 8.75 7.22
N PRO A 52 2.80 8.85 7.93
CA PRO A 52 3.29 10.15 8.43
C PRO A 52 3.61 11.13 7.30
N THR A 53 4.21 10.64 6.20
CA THR A 53 4.56 11.47 5.04
C THR A 53 3.30 11.98 4.34
N LEU A 54 2.31 11.11 4.13
CA LEU A 54 1.03 11.49 3.51
C LEU A 54 0.21 12.49 4.34
N ALA A 55 0.31 12.42 5.66
CA ALA A 55 -0.32 13.38 6.56
C ALA A 55 0.34 14.78 6.49
N ALA A 56 1.64 14.84 6.18
CA ALA A 56 2.40 16.08 6.10
C ALA A 56 2.36 16.75 4.70
N VAL A 57 2.10 15.97 3.64
CA VAL A 57 2.08 16.46 2.26
C VAL A 57 0.72 17.02 1.89
N GLY A 58 0.68 18.33 1.64
CA GLY A 58 -0.48 19.00 1.06
C GLY A 58 -0.63 18.75 -0.44
N GLY A 59 -1.86 18.91 -0.95
CA GLY A 59 -2.17 18.74 -2.38
C GLY A 59 -2.38 17.29 -2.79
N PRO A 60 -2.58 17.04 -4.09
CA PRO A 60 -2.89 15.71 -4.60
C PRO A 60 -1.67 14.78 -4.57
N VAL A 61 -1.90 13.48 -4.39
CA VAL A 61 -0.85 12.45 -4.40
C VAL A 61 -1.27 11.22 -5.19
N SER A 62 -0.28 10.49 -5.70
CA SER A 62 -0.43 9.14 -6.22
C SER A 62 0.51 8.24 -5.45
N VAL A 63 -0.03 7.21 -4.81
CA VAL A 63 0.72 6.31 -3.94
C VAL A 63 1.01 5.00 -4.68
N LEU A 64 2.24 4.52 -4.61
CA LEU A 64 2.60 3.19 -5.08
C LEU A 64 2.56 2.19 -3.91
N LEU A 65 1.74 1.14 -3.99
CA LEU A 65 1.75 0.05 -3.02
C LEU A 65 1.84 -1.30 -3.72
N PRO A 66 2.78 -2.19 -3.32
CA PRO A 66 2.89 -3.50 -3.95
C PRO A 66 1.62 -4.33 -3.79
N ASN A 67 1.08 -4.84 -4.89
CA ASN A 67 -0.11 -5.71 -4.87
C ASN A 67 0.32 -7.18 -4.74
N THR A 68 0.77 -7.53 -3.55
CA THR A 68 1.18 -8.88 -3.15
C THR A 68 0.88 -9.07 -1.65
N GLY A 69 1.02 -10.29 -1.15
CA GLY A 69 0.74 -10.60 0.25
C GLY A 69 1.72 -9.92 1.21
N ASP A 70 1.32 -9.79 2.47
CA ASP A 70 2.12 -9.12 3.49
C ASP A 70 3.47 -9.79 3.73
N THR A 71 3.52 -11.12 3.66
CA THR A 71 4.75 -11.90 3.77
C THR A 71 5.72 -11.55 2.64
N GLU A 72 5.25 -11.52 1.40
CA GLU A 72 6.07 -11.19 0.23
C GLU A 72 6.55 -9.73 0.27
N ARG A 73 5.72 -8.81 0.76
CA ARG A 73 6.11 -7.40 1.01
C ARG A 73 7.24 -7.31 2.04
N GLU A 74 7.09 -8.01 3.18
CA GLU A 74 8.08 -8.03 4.25
C GLU A 74 9.40 -8.66 3.80
N GLU A 75 9.35 -9.76 3.04
CA GLU A 75 10.53 -10.42 2.47
C GLU A 75 11.24 -9.54 1.44
N ALA A 76 10.49 -8.88 0.55
CA ALA A 76 11.06 -7.96 -0.43
C ALA A 76 11.76 -6.78 0.25
N LEU A 77 11.13 -6.18 1.27
CA LEU A 77 11.72 -5.10 2.06
C LEU A 77 12.96 -5.58 2.82
N THR A 78 12.89 -6.77 3.43
CA THR A 78 14.02 -7.36 4.16
C THR A 78 15.23 -7.59 3.25
N ARG A 79 15.03 -8.17 2.06
CA ARG A 79 16.11 -8.39 1.08
C ARG A 79 16.73 -7.07 0.61
N PHE A 80 15.89 -6.08 0.31
CA PHE A 80 16.33 -4.75 -0.10
C PHE A 80 17.19 -4.06 0.98
N LEU A 81 16.74 -4.10 2.23
CA LEU A 81 17.44 -3.55 3.39
C LEU A 81 18.77 -4.27 3.66
N ALA A 82 18.80 -5.60 3.58
CA ALA A 82 20.00 -6.38 3.77
C ALA A 82 21.08 -6.05 2.74
N GLY A 83 20.69 -5.85 1.47
CA GLY A 83 21.59 -5.41 0.39
C GLY A 83 22.24 -4.04 0.63
N ARG A 84 21.76 -3.29 1.63
CA ARG A 84 22.27 -1.97 2.04
C ARG A 84 22.85 -1.96 3.45
N GLY A 85 23.11 -3.13 4.03
CA GLY A 85 23.68 -3.26 5.37
C GLY A 85 22.75 -2.80 6.49
N THR A 86 21.43 -2.82 6.27
CA THR A 86 20.42 -2.51 7.29
C THR A 86 19.44 -3.68 7.48
N THR A 87 18.52 -3.56 8.43
CA THR A 87 17.59 -4.64 8.80
C THR A 87 16.16 -4.12 8.86
N LEU A 88 15.19 -5.03 8.74
CA LEU A 88 13.78 -4.70 8.94
C LEU A 88 13.52 -4.14 10.36
N ALA A 89 14.23 -4.63 11.37
CA ALA A 89 14.13 -4.12 12.75
C ALA A 89 14.66 -2.69 12.90
N ALA A 90 15.66 -2.29 12.10
CA ALA A 90 16.11 -0.91 12.02
C ALA A 90 15.05 -0.05 11.30
N PHE A 91 14.55 -0.51 10.15
CA PHE A 91 13.48 0.18 9.40
C PHE A 91 12.23 0.45 10.27
N ARG A 92 11.79 -0.51 11.07
CA ARG A 92 10.63 -0.35 11.98
C ARG A 92 10.82 0.77 13.01
N ARG A 93 12.05 1.13 13.37
CA ARG A 93 12.38 2.11 14.41
C ARG A 93 12.90 3.44 13.86
N ASP A 94 13.37 3.44 12.62
CA ASP A 94 13.97 4.62 11.98
C ASP A 94 12.93 5.38 11.16
N ALA A 95 12.45 6.49 11.72
CA ALA A 95 11.49 7.36 11.07
C ALA A 95 12.04 8.01 9.79
N ALA A 96 13.35 8.28 9.71
CA ALA A 96 13.96 8.85 8.51
C ALA A 96 13.99 7.83 7.38
N LEU A 97 14.29 6.56 7.69
CA LEU A 97 14.27 5.48 6.70
C LEU A 97 12.86 5.15 6.21
N GLN A 98 11.85 5.22 7.10
CA GLN A 98 10.44 5.12 6.71
C GLN A 98 10.01 6.29 5.82
N ALA A 99 10.42 7.51 6.15
CA ALA A 99 10.16 8.69 5.34
C ALA A 99 10.85 8.61 3.97
N ALA A 100 12.07 8.07 3.88
CA ALA A 100 12.75 7.83 2.62
C ALA A 100 11.94 6.86 1.74
N PHE A 101 11.50 5.72 2.29
CA PHE A 101 10.62 4.78 1.59
C PHE A 101 9.35 5.46 1.08
N ALA A 102 8.67 6.21 1.95
CA ALA A 102 7.45 6.91 1.57
C ALA A 102 7.69 7.91 0.44
N ARG A 103 8.73 8.73 0.55
CA ARG A 103 9.03 9.78 -0.43
C ARG A 103 9.43 9.23 -1.79
N ALA A 104 10.10 8.08 -1.84
CA ALA A 104 10.43 7.39 -3.08
C ALA A 104 9.22 6.71 -3.75
N ASN A 105 8.12 6.48 -3.02
CA ASN A 105 6.96 5.73 -3.51
C ASN A 105 5.67 6.56 -3.59
N ILE A 106 5.78 7.88 -3.50
CA ILE A 106 4.67 8.82 -3.62
C ILE A 106 5.01 9.86 -4.69
N PHE A 107 4.11 10.08 -5.63
CA PHE A 107 4.16 11.19 -6.58
C PHE A 107 3.22 12.32 -6.15
N PRO A 108 3.61 13.60 -6.21
CA PRO A 108 2.76 14.74 -5.86
C PRO A 108 1.80 15.14 -7.00
N VAL A 109 1.05 14.17 -7.53
CA VAL A 109 0.05 14.35 -8.60
C VAL A 109 -1.18 13.50 -8.32
N ALA A 110 -2.37 13.93 -8.74
CA ALA A 110 -3.61 13.20 -8.47
C ALA A 110 -3.71 11.86 -9.21
N GLN A 111 -3.01 11.75 -10.34
CA GLN A 111 -2.97 10.58 -11.20
C GLN A 111 -1.66 10.61 -11.99
N LEU A 112 -1.07 9.44 -12.23
CA LEU A 112 0.06 9.32 -13.13
C LEU A 112 -0.39 9.46 -14.59
N ARG A 113 0.45 10.11 -15.38
CA ARG A 113 0.25 10.33 -16.81
C ARG A 113 1.56 10.04 -17.54
N THR A 114 1.46 9.72 -18.82
CA THR A 114 2.65 9.49 -19.65
C THR A 114 3.58 10.71 -19.65
N GLY A 115 4.86 10.48 -19.40
CA GLY A 115 5.91 11.49 -19.31
C GLY A 115 6.85 11.24 -18.13
N THR A 116 7.83 12.14 -17.94
CA THR A 116 8.73 12.09 -16.79
C THR A 116 8.05 12.73 -15.59
N LEU A 117 7.78 11.94 -14.55
CA LEU A 117 7.23 12.38 -13.27
C LEU A 117 8.27 12.23 -12.18
N ARG A 118 8.12 13.00 -11.09
CA ARG A 118 9.03 12.94 -9.95
C ARG A 118 8.29 12.48 -8.71
N THR A 119 8.92 11.59 -7.96
CA THR A 119 8.51 11.22 -6.61
C THR A 119 8.83 12.36 -5.63
N LEU A 120 8.31 12.29 -4.40
CA LEU A 120 8.53 13.33 -3.38
C LEU A 120 10.00 13.49 -2.97
N ASP A 121 10.84 12.48 -3.14
CA ASP A 121 12.29 12.58 -2.95
C ASP A 121 12.99 13.33 -4.11
N GLY A 122 12.27 13.67 -5.18
CA GLY A 122 12.76 14.37 -6.37
C GLY A 122 13.28 13.44 -7.47
N THR A 123 13.30 12.12 -7.25
CA THR A 123 13.80 11.13 -8.21
C THR A 123 12.88 11.09 -9.45
N PRO A 124 13.42 11.28 -10.67
CA PRO A 124 12.63 11.21 -11.88
C PRO A 124 12.39 9.76 -12.32
N TYR A 125 11.17 9.49 -12.78
CA TYR A 125 10.78 8.24 -13.41
C TYR A 125 10.04 8.51 -14.72
N ASP A 126 10.43 7.79 -15.76
CA ASP A 126 9.63 7.75 -16.98
C ASP A 126 8.41 6.88 -16.73
N VAL A 127 7.25 7.50 -16.94
CA VAL A 127 5.96 6.87 -16.80
C VAL A 127 5.32 6.73 -18.16
N THR A 128 4.83 5.53 -18.47
CA THR A 128 4.03 5.27 -19.67
C THR A 128 2.71 4.66 -19.24
N CYS A 129 1.64 5.44 -19.32
CA CYS A 129 0.29 4.97 -19.00
C CYS A 129 -0.44 4.57 -20.29
N MET A 130 -1.00 3.37 -20.28
CA MET A 130 -1.89 2.87 -21.31
C MET A 130 -3.32 3.03 -20.80
N ASP A 131 -4.08 3.92 -21.44
CA ASP A 131 -5.52 3.92 -21.29
C ASP A 131 -6.06 2.66 -21.98
N ARG A 132 -6.66 1.76 -21.20
CA ARG A 132 -7.16 0.49 -21.71
C ARG A 132 -8.57 0.59 -22.29
N GLY A 133 -9.22 1.75 -22.17
CA GLY A 133 -10.63 1.93 -22.54
C GLY A 133 -11.58 1.07 -21.68
N GLY A 134 -12.82 1.54 -21.49
CA GLY A 134 -13.84 0.86 -20.68
C GLY A 134 -13.55 0.88 -19.17
N ASP A 135 -14.19 -0.02 -18.40
CA ASP A 135 -14.12 -0.11 -16.93
C ASP A 135 -12.81 -0.74 -16.40
N ARG A 136 -11.75 -0.79 -17.21
CA ARG A 136 -10.48 -1.41 -16.80
C ARG A 136 -9.59 -0.37 -16.15
N SER A 137 -8.99 -0.72 -15.01
CA SER A 137 -7.98 0.12 -14.35
C SER A 137 -6.88 0.51 -15.35
N PRO A 138 -6.61 1.82 -15.52
CA PRO A 138 -5.46 2.28 -16.29
C PRO A 138 -4.18 1.64 -15.77
N GLU A 139 -3.37 1.13 -16.70
CA GLU A 139 -2.07 0.52 -16.36
C GLU A 139 -0.95 1.48 -16.72
N CYS A 140 -0.01 1.70 -15.80
CA CYS A 140 1.18 2.50 -16.02
C CYS A 140 2.45 1.68 -15.81
N LEU A 141 3.41 1.81 -16.72
CA LEU A 141 4.81 1.47 -16.49
C LEU A 141 5.46 2.63 -15.74
N ILE A 142 6.16 2.37 -14.64
CA ILE A 142 6.74 3.35 -13.72
C ILE A 142 8.17 2.91 -13.42
N GLY A 143 9.12 3.28 -14.27
CA GLY A 143 10.47 2.71 -14.23
C GLY A 143 10.43 1.17 -14.28
N PRO A 144 10.93 0.44 -13.27
CA PRO A 144 10.91 -1.02 -13.23
C PRO A 144 9.56 -1.63 -12.79
N LEU A 145 8.55 -0.81 -12.51
CA LEU A 145 7.26 -1.27 -11.99
C LEU A 145 6.15 -1.20 -13.05
N ARG A 146 5.17 -2.08 -12.92
CA ARG A 146 3.84 -1.95 -13.50
C ARG A 146 2.88 -1.55 -12.40
N GLY A 147 1.99 -0.59 -12.63
CA GLY A 147 1.00 -0.11 -11.67
C GLY A 147 -0.40 -0.10 -12.26
N LEU A 148 -1.39 -0.62 -11.52
CA LEU A 148 -2.81 -0.48 -11.85
C LEU A 148 -3.46 0.54 -10.91
N ASP A 149 -4.18 1.53 -11.44
CA ASP A 149 -4.90 2.49 -10.59
C ASP A 149 -6.15 1.84 -9.98
N ASP A 150 -6.04 1.41 -8.73
CA ASP A 150 -7.09 0.75 -7.96
C ASP A 150 -8.23 1.69 -7.59
N LEU A 151 -8.06 3.01 -7.75
CA LEU A 151 -9.08 4.02 -7.43
C LEU A 151 -9.61 4.76 -8.67
N HIS A 152 -9.33 4.25 -9.87
CA HIS A 152 -9.71 4.92 -11.12
C HIS A 152 -11.24 5.14 -11.25
N TYR A 153 -12.06 4.22 -10.73
CA TYR A 153 -13.53 4.32 -10.78
C TYR A 153 -14.08 5.46 -9.91
N LEU A 154 -13.27 6.04 -9.03
CA LEU A 154 -13.64 7.19 -8.19
C LEU A 154 -13.27 8.53 -8.84
N LYS A 155 -12.61 8.53 -10.01
CA LYS A 155 -12.17 9.78 -10.67
C LYS A 155 -13.38 10.62 -11.11
N PRO A 156 -13.25 11.97 -11.06
CA PRO A 156 -12.07 12.75 -10.66
C PRO A 156 -11.96 13.05 -9.15
N ARG A 157 -12.76 12.38 -8.30
CA ARG A 157 -12.90 12.75 -6.87
C ARG A 157 -11.78 12.22 -5.96
N ALA A 158 -11.10 11.16 -6.39
CA ALA A 158 -10.05 10.51 -5.62
C ALA A 158 -8.67 10.75 -6.23
N ASP A 159 -7.67 10.89 -5.37
CA ASP A 159 -6.26 10.68 -5.68
C ASP A 159 -5.98 9.20 -6.00
N SER A 160 -4.96 8.89 -6.80
CA SER A 160 -4.70 7.51 -7.27
C SER A 160 -3.93 6.66 -6.27
N LEU A 161 -4.28 5.38 -6.22
CA LEU A 161 -3.48 4.33 -5.61
C LEU A 161 -3.08 3.36 -6.72
N TYR A 162 -1.78 3.22 -6.96
CA TYR A 162 -1.26 2.26 -7.92
C TYR A 162 -0.84 0.97 -7.21
N ALA A 163 -1.59 -0.09 -7.45
CA ALA A 163 -1.21 -1.46 -7.14
C ALA A 163 -0.01 -1.86 -8.01
N THR A 164 1.18 -1.96 -7.41
CA THR A 164 2.43 -2.21 -8.13
C THR A 164 2.84 -3.67 -8.20
N PHE A 165 3.43 -4.04 -9.34
CA PHE A 165 4.00 -5.33 -9.66
C PHE A 165 5.38 -5.12 -10.29
N PRO A 166 6.30 -6.08 -10.18
CA PRO A 166 7.56 -6.00 -10.91
C PRO A 166 7.29 -6.12 -12.42
N ALA A 167 7.91 -5.27 -13.24
CA ALA A 167 7.77 -5.37 -14.70
C ALA A 167 8.44 -6.64 -15.24
N THR A 168 9.54 -7.06 -14.61
CA THR A 168 10.25 -8.32 -14.90
C THR A 168 10.39 -9.15 -13.63
N PRO A 169 10.22 -10.49 -13.67
CA PRO A 169 10.43 -11.36 -12.52
C PRO A 169 11.80 -11.12 -11.85
N GLY A 170 11.82 -11.11 -10.52
CA GLY A 170 13.05 -10.87 -9.74
C GLY A 170 13.40 -9.39 -9.49
N GLN A 171 12.67 -8.44 -10.08
CA GLN A 171 12.81 -7.01 -9.77
C GLN A 171 12.12 -6.62 -8.46
N LEU A 172 12.44 -5.41 -7.98
CA LEU A 172 11.76 -4.80 -6.83
C LEU A 172 10.28 -4.58 -7.14
N ILE A 173 9.47 -4.62 -6.08
CA ILE A 173 8.02 -4.40 -6.14
C ILE A 173 7.61 -2.99 -5.69
N PHE A 174 8.60 -2.20 -5.28
CA PHE A 174 8.53 -0.80 -4.89
C PHE A 174 9.76 -0.06 -5.47
N LEU A 175 9.70 1.26 -5.52
CA LEU A 175 10.82 2.09 -5.97
C LEU A 175 11.91 2.14 -4.88
N PRO A 176 13.19 2.08 -5.27
CA PRO A 176 14.30 2.12 -4.32
C PRO A 176 14.38 3.48 -3.62
N PHE A 177 14.73 3.49 -2.33
CA PHE A 177 14.81 4.67 -1.47
C PHE A 177 16.18 4.84 -0.81
#